data_AF-A0A8T5EQU4-F1
#
_entry.id   AF-A0A8T5EQU4-F1
#
_cell.length_a   1.000
_cell.length_b   1.000
_cell.length_c   1.000
_cell.angle_alpha   90.00
_cell.angle_beta   90.00
_cell.angle_gamma   90.00
#
_symmetry.space_group_name_H-M   'P 1'
#
loop_
_entity.id
_entity.type
_entity.pdbx_description
1 polymer ?
#
loop_
_entity_poly.entity_id
_entity_poly.type
_entity_poly.pdbx_seq_one_letter_code
_entity_poly.pdbx_strand_id
1 'polypeptide(L)' 'MSHLDALEAEAIHIMREVVAEAENPVMLYSIGKDSSVMLHLARKAFHPG' A
#
# COMPACT_ATOMS: atom_id res chain seq x y z
N MET A 1 10.40 -15.33 -8.14
CA MET A 1 9.98 -14.20 -7.30
C MET A 1 11.21 -13.36 -7.05
N SER A 2 11.17 -12.10 -7.48
CA SER A 2 12.18 -11.11 -7.13
C SER A 2 12.02 -10.69 -5.66
N HIS A 3 13.07 -10.12 -5.05
CA HIS A 3 12.96 -9.53 -3.72
C HIS A 3 11.89 -8.44 -3.65
N LEU A 4 11.74 -7.65 -4.73
CA LEU A 4 10.74 -6.59 -4.82
C LEU A 4 9.32 -7.14 -4.91
N ASP A 5 9.12 -8.29 -5.57
CA ASP A 5 7.79 -8.94 -5.65
C ASP A 5 7.31 -9.34 -4.24
N ALA A 6 8.22 -9.84 -3.41
CA ALA A 6 7.92 -10.22 -2.03
C ALA A 6 7.54 -9.00 -1.18
N LEU A 7 8.33 -7.91 -1.27
CA LEU A 7 8.05 -6.66 -0.55
C LEU A 7 6.73 -6.02 -1.01
N GLU A 8 6.43 -6.05 -2.31
CA GLU A 8 5.17 -5.53 -2.83
C GLU A 8 3.97 -6.33 -2.30
N ALA A 9 4.05 -7.66 -2.29
CA ALA A 9 3.00 -8.51 -1.76
C ALA A 9 2.77 -8.28 -0.26
N GLU A 10 3.84 -8.18 0.53
CA GLU A 10 3.79 -7.90 1.96
C GLU A 10 3.18 -6.52 2.24
N ALA A 11 3.61 -5.48 1.52
CA ALA A 11 3.07 -4.13 1.70
C ALA A 11 1.56 -4.05 1.35
N ILE A 12 1.14 -4.72 0.28
CA ILE A 12 -0.29 -4.81 -0.10
C ILE A 12 -1.09 -5.55 0.98
N HIS A 13 -0.54 -6.62 1.55
CA HIS A 13 -1.17 -7.36 2.63
C HIS A 13 -1.42 -6.46 3.85
N ILE A 14 -0.39 -5.76 4.31
CA ILE A 14 -0.48 -4.84 5.45
C ILE A 14 -1.51 -3.74 5.19
N MET A 15 -1.54 -3.15 3.99
CA MET A 15 -2.52 -2.12 3.66
C MET A 15 -3.95 -2.63 3.77
N ARG A 16 -4.23 -3.86 3.31
CA ARG A 16 -5.56 -4.47 3.39
C ARG A 16 -5.97 -4.77 4.82
N GLU A 17 -5.04 -5.24 5.67
CA GLU A 17 -5.30 -5.45 7.09
C GLU A 17 -5.66 -4.14 7.79
N VAL A 18 -4.89 -3.06 7.57
CA VAL A 18 -5.18 -1.74 8.16
C VAL A 18 -6.57 -1.24 7.75
N VAL A 19 -6.97 -1.42 6.50
CA VAL A 19 -8.31 -1.02 6.05
C VAL A 19 -9.41 -1.93 6.61
N ALA A 20 -9.12 -3.21 6.88
CA ALA A 20 -10.06 -4.14 7.49
C ALA A 20 -10.27 -3.86 8.99
N GLU A 21 -9.24 -3.38 9.69
CA GLU A 21 -9.27 -3.19 11.15
C GLU A 21 -9.57 -1.76 11.59
N ALA A 22 -9.23 -0.74 10.78
CA ALA A 22 -9.42 0.67 11.14
C ALA A 22 -10.75 1.23 10.62
N GLU A 23 -11.46 2.01 11.45
CA GLU A 23 -12.73 2.64 11.06
C GLU A 23 -12.56 3.77 10.02
N ASN A 24 -11.49 4.56 10.13
CA ASN A 24 -11.21 5.72 9.26
C ASN A 24 -9.72 5.79 8.89
N PRO A 25 -9.20 4.85 8.08
CA PRO A 25 -7.79 4.84 7.70
C PRO A 25 -7.46 6.02 6.79
N VAL A 26 -6.31 6.65 7.05
CA VAL A 26 -5.76 7.74 6.22
C VAL A 26 -4.33 7.44 5.83
N MET A 27 -3.93 7.88 4.63
CA MET A 27 -2.54 7.87 4.20
C MET A 27 -1.98 9.29 4.22
N LEU A 28 -0.91 9.52 4.98
CA LEU A 28 -0.21 10.79 4.99
C LEU A 28 0.67 10.91 3.73
N TYR A 29 0.23 11.75 2.79
CA TYR A 29 0.93 11.96 1.53
C TYR A 29 1.79 13.24 1.58
N SER A 30 3.10 13.07 1.44
CA SER A 30 4.09 14.15 1.57
C SER A 30 4.68 14.64 0.24
N ILE A 31 4.21 14.14 -0.90
CA ILE A 31 4.77 14.44 -2.25
C ILE A 31 6.25 13.95 -2.38
N GLY A 32 6.72 13.15 -1.42
CA GLY A 32 8.04 12.52 -1.47
C GLY A 32 8.05 11.23 -2.28
N LYS A 33 9.25 10.70 -2.55
CA LYS A 33 9.42 9.42 -3.25
C LYS A 33 8.74 8.26 -2.50
N ASP A 34 8.86 8.21 -1.18
CA ASP A 34 8.37 7.08 -0.39
C ASP A 34 6.84 7.09 -0.32
N SER A 35 6.25 8.27 -0.09
CA SER A 35 4.79 8.44 -0.11
C SER A 35 4.18 8.24 -1.51
N SER A 36 4.95 8.48 -2.58
CA SER A 36 4.56 8.13 -3.95
C SER A 36 4.55 6.61 -4.21
N VAL A 37 5.53 5.87 -3.69
CA VAL A 37 5.53 4.39 -3.74
C VAL A 37 4.36 3.84 -2.93
N MET A 38 4.10 4.37 -1.74
CA MET A 38 2.95 3.98 -0.93
C MET A 38 1.62 4.23 -1.66
N LEU A 39 1.47 5.38 -2.34
CA LEU A 39 0.29 5.65 -3.15
C LEU A 39 0.14 4.64 -4.29
N HIS A 40 1.23 4.26 -4.96
CA HIS A 40 1.21 3.24 -6.01
C HIS A 40 0.79 1.87 -5.47
N LEU A 41 1.33 1.46 -4.32
CA LEU A 41 0.97 0.22 -3.64
C LEU A 41 -0.50 0.21 -3.20
N ALA A 42 -1.01 1.33 -2.67
CA ALA A 42 -2.42 1.47 -2.32
C ALA A 42 -3.33 1.33 -3.54
N ARG A 43 -2.93 1.89 -4.70
CA ARG A 43 -3.65 1.67 -5.95
C ARG A 43 -3.69 0.19 -6.32
N LYS A 44 -2.57 -0.54 -6.22
CA LYS A 44 -2.54 -2.00 -6.47
C LYS A 44 -3.36 -2.79 -5.45
N ALA A 45 -3.40 -2.35 -4.19
CA ALA A 45 -4.13 -3.06 -3.14
C ALA A 45 -5.65 -3.00 -3.30
N PHE A 46 -6.18 -1.88 -3.81
CA PHE A 46 -7.63 -1.56 -3.76
C PHE A 46 -8.29 -1.23 -5.10
N HIS A 47 -7.53 -0.95 -6.16
CA HIS A 47 -8.08 -0.72 -7.49
C HIS A 47 -7.85 -1.95 -8.38
N PRO A 48 -8.86 -2.44 -9.11
CA PRO A 48 -8.66 -3.52 -10.06
C PRO A 48 -7.73 -3.07 -11.19
N GLY A 49 -6.64 -3.81 -11.36
CA GLY A 49 -5.66 -3.68 -12.44
C GLY A 49 -5.00 -5.01 -12.70
#